data_AF-A0A7C2RQK1-F1
#
_entry.id   AF-A0A7C2RQK1-F1
#
_cell.length_a   1.000
_cell.length_b   1.000
_cell.length_c   1.000
_cell.angle_alpha   90.00
_cell.angle_beta   90.00
_cell.angle_gamma   90.00
#
_symmetry.space_group_name_H-M   'P 1'
#
loop_
_entity.id
_entity.type
_entity.pdbx_description
1 polymer ?
#
loop_
_entity_poly.entity_id
_entity_poly.type
_entity_poly.pdbx_seq_one_letter_code
_entity_poly.pdbx_strand_id
1 'polypeptide(L)'
;MNEKLKQFLCPFIESNEFDGKIVVGSPDPHGPFKAKARDGHYAAYLSMFLGQFVDLPDDFVVKLDVDVKAEKEEDNNLILVGGPGTNLITQEFNEFLPINFNMIPSEHGFVLGGLVSEKTKKVYTADTMGLIAKIPNPCNKEKTAIILAGNKAVGTKACVIALTRFWEKTLEKFDQKEFATVIQGFDLDGDGKVDSIEVLE
;
A
#
# COMPACT_ATOMS: atom_id res chain seq x y z
N MET A 1 15.36 12.69 -9.22
CA MET A 1 14.52 11.48 -9.18
C MET A 1 14.45 10.89 -10.60
N ASN A 2 14.51 9.56 -10.76
CA ASN A 2 14.35 8.91 -12.08
C ASN A 2 12.94 9.22 -12.65
N GLU A 3 12.82 9.41 -13.97
CA GLU A 3 11.56 9.80 -14.61
C GLU A 3 10.40 8.82 -14.36
N LYS A 4 10.65 7.52 -14.38
CA LYS A 4 9.60 6.53 -14.14
C LYS A 4 9.10 6.58 -12.70
N LEU A 5 10.02 6.65 -11.74
CA LEU A 5 9.68 6.81 -10.33
C LEU A 5 8.95 8.12 -10.08
N LYS A 6 9.38 9.21 -10.74
CA LYS A 6 8.71 10.52 -10.70
C LYS A 6 7.27 10.44 -11.21
N GLN A 7 7.04 9.77 -12.34
CA GLN A 7 5.70 9.57 -12.89
C GLN A 7 4.83 8.70 -11.97
N PHE A 8 5.42 7.69 -11.34
CA PHE A 8 4.70 6.84 -10.39
C PHE A 8 4.29 7.63 -9.13
N LEU A 9 5.21 8.42 -8.57
CA LEU A 9 4.97 9.23 -7.38
C LEU A 9 4.20 10.54 -7.65
N CYS A 10 4.01 10.98 -8.89
CA CYS A 10 3.11 12.09 -9.19
C CYS A 10 1.63 11.70 -8.94
N PRO A 11 0.81 12.53 -8.28
CA PRO A 11 1.06 13.92 -7.88
C PRO A 11 1.61 14.10 -6.46
N PHE A 12 1.96 13.02 -5.74
CA PHE A 12 2.43 13.10 -4.36
C PHE A 12 3.71 13.90 -4.18
N ILE A 13 4.57 13.97 -5.20
CA ILE A 13 5.84 14.69 -5.15
C ILE A 13 5.95 15.61 -6.35
N GLU A 14 5.85 16.92 -6.10
CA GLU A 14 6.06 17.97 -7.09
C GLU A 14 6.88 19.10 -6.46
N SER A 15 7.89 19.60 -7.16
CA SER A 15 8.71 20.75 -6.72
C SER A 15 9.30 20.62 -5.29
N ASN A 16 9.66 19.40 -4.88
CA ASN A 16 10.12 19.04 -3.52
C ASN A 16 9.05 19.17 -2.42
N GLU A 17 7.78 19.31 -2.76
CA GLU A 17 6.68 19.29 -1.81
C GLU A 17 5.98 17.93 -1.84
N PHE A 18 5.46 17.51 -0.68
CA PHE A 18 4.64 16.30 -0.56
C PHE A 18 3.14 16.68 -0.52
N ASP A 19 2.39 16.37 -1.59
CA ASP A 19 0.92 16.54 -1.64
C ASP A 19 0.23 15.20 -1.36
N GLY A 20 -0.02 14.92 -0.08
CA GLY A 20 -0.86 13.79 0.31
C GLY A 20 -0.72 13.38 1.78
N LYS A 21 -1.27 12.20 2.10
CA LYS A 21 -1.17 11.55 3.41
C LYS A 21 -0.65 10.13 3.26
N ILE A 22 0.21 9.70 4.18
CA ILE A 22 0.60 8.29 4.33
C ILE A 22 -0.27 7.70 5.42
N VAL A 23 -1.18 6.81 5.03
CA VAL A 23 -2.20 6.26 5.94
C VAL A 23 -1.81 4.87 6.39
N VAL A 24 -1.70 4.68 7.70
CA VAL A 24 -1.44 3.39 8.33
C VAL A 24 -2.65 2.94 9.14
N GLY A 25 -2.80 1.63 9.32
CA GLY A 25 -3.84 1.10 10.20
C GLY A 25 -3.65 1.49 11.67
N SER A 26 -4.74 1.65 12.42
CA SER A 26 -4.66 1.89 13.86
C SER A 26 -4.28 0.64 14.67
N PRO A 27 -3.42 0.79 15.72
CA PRO A 27 -3.02 -0.31 16.59
C PRO A 27 -4.14 -0.76 17.55
N ASP A 28 -5.16 0.07 17.74
CA ASP A 28 -6.32 -0.24 18.57
C ASP A 28 -7.35 -1.04 17.77
N PRO A 29 -8.06 -2.03 18.38
CA PRO A 29 -9.09 -2.77 17.65
C PRO A 29 -10.22 -1.87 17.17
N HIS A 30 -10.45 -1.86 15.86
CA HIS A 30 -11.55 -1.12 15.26
C HIS A 30 -12.01 -1.82 13.96
N GLY A 31 -13.06 -1.27 13.34
CA GLY A 31 -13.62 -1.83 12.11
C GLY A 31 -14.38 -3.15 12.31
N PRO A 32 -14.89 -3.73 11.21
CA PRO A 32 -15.70 -4.95 11.26
C PRO A 32 -14.91 -6.17 11.75
N PHE A 33 -13.59 -6.16 11.58
CA PHE A 33 -12.72 -7.29 11.89
C PHE A 33 -12.04 -7.19 13.25
N LYS A 34 -12.09 -6.03 13.92
CA LYS A 34 -11.43 -5.78 15.22
C LYS A 34 -9.95 -6.17 15.22
N ALA A 35 -9.30 -6.12 14.06
CA ALA A 35 -7.89 -6.43 13.93
C ALA A 35 -7.06 -5.26 14.49
N LYS A 36 -5.82 -5.56 14.86
CA LYS A 36 -4.84 -4.56 15.28
C LYS A 36 -3.78 -4.43 14.22
N ALA A 37 -3.54 -3.23 13.72
CA ALA A 37 -2.43 -2.98 12.83
C ALA A 37 -1.09 -3.20 13.55
N ARG A 38 -0.14 -3.82 12.86
CA ARG A 38 1.24 -4.03 13.35
C ARG A 38 2.30 -3.55 12.36
N ASP A 39 1.85 -3.04 11.23
CA ASP A 39 2.61 -2.70 10.03
C ASP A 39 2.85 -1.20 9.86
N GLY A 40 2.37 -0.35 10.78
CA GLY A 40 2.58 1.10 10.72
C GLY A 40 4.05 1.52 10.69
N HIS A 41 4.95 0.75 11.31
CA HIS A 41 6.40 1.02 11.27
C HIS A 41 7.01 0.89 9.86
N TYR A 42 6.37 0.20 8.91
CA TYR A 42 6.83 0.18 7.52
C TYR A 42 6.66 1.54 6.83
N ALA A 43 5.69 2.35 7.25
CA ALA A 43 5.55 3.72 6.77
C ALA A 43 6.73 4.61 7.19
N ALA A 44 7.40 4.32 8.30
CA ALA A 44 8.61 5.05 8.69
C ALA A 44 9.76 4.83 7.69
N TYR A 45 9.97 3.58 7.24
CA TYR A 45 10.96 3.27 6.22
C TYR A 45 10.60 3.88 4.86
N LEU A 46 9.31 3.82 4.49
CA LEU A 46 8.80 4.51 3.30
C LEU A 46 9.04 6.03 3.37
N SER A 47 8.79 6.64 4.53
CA SER A 47 9.00 8.08 4.75
C SER A 47 10.47 8.48 4.61
N MET A 48 11.41 7.64 5.08
CA MET A 48 12.84 7.85 4.84
C MET A 48 13.21 7.85 3.35
N PHE A 49 12.55 7.01 2.55
CA PHE A 49 12.75 6.99 1.10
C PHE A 49 12.14 8.24 0.43
N LEU A 50 10.89 8.58 0.74
CA LEU A 50 10.21 9.73 0.16
C LEU A 50 10.87 11.05 0.55
N GLY A 51 11.37 11.17 1.79
CA GLY A 51 12.11 12.33 2.30
C GLY A 51 13.44 12.61 1.59
N GLN A 52 13.90 11.72 0.71
CA GLN A 52 15.03 12.02 -0.19
C GLN A 52 14.65 12.99 -1.33
N PHE A 53 13.35 13.21 -1.54
CA PHE A 53 12.80 13.95 -2.67
C PHE A 53 11.94 15.15 -2.27
N VAL A 54 11.65 15.31 -0.98
CA VAL A 54 10.78 16.38 -0.47
C VAL A 54 11.42 17.08 0.71
N ASP A 55 11.11 18.36 0.85
CA ASP A 55 11.32 19.10 2.08
C ASP A 55 10.37 18.56 3.17
N LEU A 56 10.76 18.72 4.44
CA LEU A 56 9.94 18.25 5.55
C LEU A 56 8.61 19.04 5.57
N PRO A 57 7.44 18.40 5.45
CA PRO A 57 6.16 19.10 5.51
C PRO A 57 5.94 19.72 6.89
N ASP A 58 5.30 20.89 6.93
CA ASP A 58 4.93 21.56 8.19
C ASP A 58 3.89 20.74 8.99
N ASP A 59 3.01 20.04 8.29
CA ASP A 59 1.97 19.19 8.88
C ASP A 59 2.43 17.73 9.01
N PHE A 60 1.88 17.02 10.01
CA PHE A 60 2.04 15.57 10.10
C PHE A 60 1.24 14.88 8.97
N VAL A 61 1.98 14.35 7.99
CA VAL A 61 1.42 13.66 6.82
C VAL A 61 1.19 12.16 7.04
N VAL A 62 1.84 11.56 8.04
CA VAL A 62 1.61 10.16 8.42
C VAL A 62 0.47 10.12 9.44
N LYS A 63 -0.65 9.47 9.10
CA LYS A 63 -1.86 9.43 9.92
C LYS A 63 -2.42 8.02 10.08
N LEU A 64 -3.13 7.79 11.19
CA LEU A 64 -3.93 6.59 11.33
C LEU A 64 -5.15 6.67 10.42
N ASP A 65 -5.58 5.55 9.88
CA ASP A 65 -6.82 5.43 9.10
C ASP A 65 -8.04 6.00 9.84
N VAL A 66 -8.17 5.73 11.14
CA VAL A 66 -9.23 6.29 11.98
C VAL A 66 -9.21 7.81 12.07
N ASP A 67 -8.02 8.42 12.07
CA ASP A 67 -7.87 9.88 12.13
C ASP A 67 -8.25 10.51 10.79
N VAL A 68 -7.78 9.94 9.68
CA VAL A 68 -8.16 10.38 8.33
C VAL A 68 -9.69 10.35 8.16
N LYS A 69 -10.35 9.29 8.64
CA LYS A 69 -11.82 9.20 8.61
C LYS A 69 -12.51 10.21 9.53
N ALA A 70 -11.98 10.42 10.74
CA ALA A 70 -12.54 11.36 11.69
C ALA A 70 -12.44 12.81 11.19
N GLU A 71 -11.33 13.13 10.52
CA GLU A 71 -11.04 14.47 9.98
C GLU A 71 -11.59 14.68 8.57
N LYS A 72 -12.16 13.63 7.95
CA LYS A 72 -12.72 13.63 6.59
C LYS A 72 -11.68 13.96 5.52
N GLU A 73 -10.47 13.44 5.68
CA GLU A 73 -9.36 13.65 4.75
C GLU A 73 -9.23 12.55 3.68
N GLU A 74 -10.23 11.65 3.53
CA GLU A 74 -10.18 10.56 2.55
C GLU A 74 -10.16 11.04 1.10
N ASP A 75 -10.52 12.30 0.84
CA ASP A 75 -10.58 12.92 -0.49
C ASP A 75 -9.23 13.50 -0.97
N ASN A 76 -8.14 13.33 -0.21
CA ASN A 76 -6.78 13.75 -0.55
C ASN A 76 -6.03 12.74 -1.43
N ASN A 77 -4.79 13.04 -1.82
CA ASN A 77 -3.88 12.00 -2.31
C ASN A 77 -3.48 11.09 -1.15
N LEU A 78 -3.61 9.76 -1.30
CA LEU A 78 -3.37 8.81 -0.22
C LEU A 78 -2.32 7.77 -0.59
N ILE A 79 -1.32 7.56 0.26
CA ILE A 79 -0.48 6.37 0.22
C ILE A 79 -0.94 5.45 1.36
N LEU A 80 -1.69 4.41 1.01
CA LEU A 80 -2.23 3.43 1.96
C LEU A 80 -1.19 2.36 2.23
N VAL A 81 -0.78 2.23 3.49
CA VAL A 81 0.16 1.20 3.95
C VAL A 81 -0.58 0.26 4.90
N GLY A 82 -0.72 -0.99 4.46
CA GLY A 82 -1.41 -2.04 5.21
C GLY A 82 -2.64 -2.59 4.48
N GLY A 83 -2.89 -3.87 4.72
CA GLY A 83 -3.99 -4.62 4.08
C GLY A 83 -5.37 -4.25 4.61
N PRO A 84 -6.44 -4.65 3.91
CA PRO A 84 -7.83 -4.34 4.27
C PRO A 84 -8.30 -5.00 5.57
N GLY A 85 -7.50 -5.91 6.13
CA GLY A 85 -7.74 -6.44 7.46
C GLY A 85 -7.42 -5.46 8.59
N THR A 86 -6.50 -4.52 8.36
CA THR A 86 -5.95 -3.63 9.40
C THR A 86 -5.98 -2.15 9.03
N ASN A 87 -6.27 -1.80 7.78
CA ASN A 87 -6.45 -0.43 7.31
C ASN A 87 -7.85 -0.28 6.70
N LEU A 88 -8.72 0.51 7.34
CA LEU A 88 -10.11 0.72 6.94
C LEU A 88 -10.23 1.32 5.54
N ILE A 89 -9.34 2.24 5.16
CA ILE A 89 -9.40 2.88 3.86
C ILE A 89 -8.97 1.89 2.77
N THR A 90 -7.95 1.05 3.03
CA THR A 90 -7.62 -0.06 2.13
C THR A 90 -8.80 -1.02 1.97
N GLN A 91 -9.56 -1.28 3.04
CA GLN A 91 -10.77 -2.11 3.00
C GLN A 91 -11.84 -1.51 2.09
N GLU A 92 -12.11 -0.22 2.22
CA GLU A 92 -13.08 0.50 1.39
C GLU A 92 -12.62 0.56 -0.07
N PHE A 93 -11.33 0.77 -0.31
CA PHE A 93 -10.80 0.88 -1.68
C PHE A 93 -10.68 -0.46 -2.39
N ASN A 94 -10.78 -1.57 -1.65
CA ASN A 94 -10.55 -2.92 -2.14
C ASN A 94 -11.43 -3.29 -3.36
N GLU A 95 -12.68 -2.84 -3.39
CA GLU A 95 -13.61 -3.13 -4.50
C GLU A 95 -13.27 -2.41 -5.81
N PHE A 96 -12.39 -1.40 -5.75
CA PHE A 96 -11.93 -0.63 -6.92
C PHE A 96 -10.58 -1.11 -7.44
N LEU A 97 -9.95 -2.11 -6.80
CA LEU A 97 -8.65 -2.62 -7.19
C LEU A 97 -8.79 -3.69 -8.29
N PRO A 98 -8.00 -3.61 -9.38
CA PRO A 98 -7.97 -4.66 -10.42
C PRO A 98 -7.37 -5.99 -9.91
N ILE A 99 -6.69 -5.94 -8.76
CA ILE A 99 -6.22 -7.09 -7.98
C ILE A 99 -6.74 -6.85 -6.56
N ASN A 100 -7.81 -7.53 -6.17
CA ASN A 100 -8.47 -7.30 -4.90
C ASN A 100 -8.12 -8.37 -3.87
N PHE A 101 -8.28 -8.04 -2.60
CA PHE A 101 -8.17 -8.97 -1.49
C PHE A 101 -9.51 -9.70 -1.29
N ASN A 102 -9.50 -11.02 -1.35
CA ASN A 102 -10.68 -11.82 -1.06
C ASN A 102 -10.90 -11.90 0.46
N MET A 103 -11.75 -11.02 0.98
CA MET A 103 -12.08 -10.92 2.40
C MET A 103 -13.37 -11.70 2.69
N ILE A 104 -13.26 -12.84 3.40
CA ILE A 104 -14.39 -13.71 3.73
C ILE A 104 -14.76 -13.50 5.20
N PRO A 105 -15.94 -12.97 5.54
CA PRO A 105 -16.37 -12.82 6.93
C PRO A 105 -16.38 -14.16 7.68
N SER A 106 -16.02 -14.13 8.97
CA SER A 106 -16.07 -15.31 9.86
C SER A 106 -16.52 -14.90 11.27
N GLU A 107 -16.92 -15.88 12.09
CA GLU A 107 -17.34 -15.62 13.49
C GLU A 107 -16.25 -14.92 14.34
N HIS A 108 -14.98 -15.05 13.94
CA HIS A 108 -13.83 -14.49 14.63
C HIS A 108 -13.19 -13.30 13.88
N GLY A 109 -13.88 -12.73 12.90
CA GLY A 109 -13.40 -11.60 12.09
C GLY A 109 -13.49 -11.91 10.60
N PHE A 110 -12.35 -12.20 9.97
CA PHE A 110 -12.29 -12.58 8.56
C PHE A 110 -11.26 -13.67 8.29
N VAL A 111 -11.46 -14.36 7.18
CA VAL A 111 -10.46 -15.19 6.53
C VAL A 111 -10.04 -14.47 5.25
N LEU A 112 -8.74 -14.28 5.08
CA LEU A 112 -8.20 -13.77 3.84
C LEU A 112 -7.96 -14.93 2.87
N GLY A 113 -8.69 -14.94 1.76
CA GLY A 113 -8.54 -15.93 0.68
C GLY A 113 -7.36 -15.66 -0.26
N GLY A 114 -6.63 -14.56 -0.07
CA GLY A 114 -5.52 -14.10 -0.89
C GLY A 114 -5.89 -12.96 -1.83
N LEU A 115 -4.92 -12.51 -2.62
CA LEU A 115 -5.14 -11.54 -3.70
C LEU A 115 -5.71 -12.27 -4.92
N VAL A 116 -6.72 -11.69 -5.55
CA VAL A 116 -7.39 -12.21 -6.74
C VAL A 116 -7.20 -11.23 -7.88
N SER A 117 -6.50 -11.65 -8.93
CA SER A 117 -6.29 -10.83 -10.12
C SER A 117 -7.48 -10.93 -11.06
N GLU A 118 -8.14 -9.81 -11.36
CA GLU A 118 -9.22 -9.81 -12.34
C GLU A 118 -8.73 -10.14 -13.75
N LYS A 119 -7.49 -9.75 -14.06
CA LYS A 119 -6.85 -9.95 -15.36
C LYS A 119 -6.47 -11.39 -15.60
N THR A 120 -5.76 -12.02 -14.65
CA THR A 120 -5.22 -13.38 -14.85
C THR A 120 -6.06 -14.47 -14.21
N LYS A 121 -7.05 -14.12 -13.39
CA LYS A 121 -7.86 -15.04 -12.57
C LYS A 121 -7.04 -15.88 -11.58
N LYS A 122 -5.76 -15.53 -11.37
CA LYS A 122 -4.90 -16.17 -10.39
C LYS A 122 -5.27 -15.71 -8.98
N VAL A 123 -5.04 -16.62 -8.03
CA VAL A 123 -5.18 -16.36 -6.59
C VAL A 123 -3.80 -16.52 -5.95
N TYR A 124 -3.37 -15.48 -5.24
CA TYR A 124 -2.05 -15.37 -4.62
C TYR A 124 -2.21 -15.39 -3.10
N THR A 125 -1.82 -16.49 -2.46
CA THR A 125 -2.19 -16.79 -1.07
C THR A 125 -1.04 -16.71 -0.08
N ALA A 126 0.21 -16.61 -0.52
CA ALA A 126 1.34 -16.62 0.41
C ALA A 126 1.36 -15.35 1.27
N ASP A 127 1.76 -15.49 2.54
CA ASP A 127 1.76 -14.39 3.51
C ASP A 127 2.71 -13.24 3.11
N THR A 128 3.79 -13.57 2.39
CA THR A 128 4.79 -12.64 1.85
C THR A 128 4.38 -12.02 0.51
N MET A 129 3.19 -12.33 0.01
CA MET A 129 2.63 -11.67 -1.18
C MET A 129 1.91 -10.38 -0.79
N GLY A 130 2.00 -9.39 -1.67
CA GLY A 130 1.28 -8.14 -1.55
C GLY A 130 1.03 -7.48 -2.89
N LEU A 131 0.26 -6.40 -2.85
CA LEU A 131 -0.13 -5.58 -3.97
C LEU A 131 0.56 -4.22 -3.88
N ILE A 132 1.12 -3.78 -4.99
CA ILE A 132 1.40 -2.37 -5.25
C ILE A 132 0.44 -1.91 -6.31
N ALA A 133 -0.40 -0.92 -5.99
CA ALA A 133 -1.32 -0.33 -6.95
C ALA A 133 -1.26 1.20 -6.93
N LYS A 134 -1.58 1.81 -8.07
CA LYS A 134 -1.85 3.23 -8.24
C LYS A 134 -3.17 3.36 -8.98
N ILE A 135 -4.16 4.00 -8.34
CA ILE A 135 -5.52 4.17 -8.87
C ILE A 135 -6.01 5.61 -8.65
N PRO A 136 -7.03 6.08 -9.38
CA PRO A 136 -7.76 7.28 -8.99
C PRO A 136 -8.43 7.06 -7.64
N ASN A 137 -8.34 8.04 -6.73
CA ASN A 137 -8.93 7.93 -5.40
C ASN A 137 -10.47 7.76 -5.53
N PRO A 138 -11.07 6.68 -4.99
CA PRO A 138 -12.52 6.47 -5.00
C PRO A 138 -13.35 7.60 -4.38
N CYS A 139 -12.83 8.27 -3.35
CA CYS A 139 -13.49 9.40 -2.67
C CYS A 139 -13.39 10.71 -3.47
N ASN A 140 -12.36 10.85 -4.31
CA ASN A 140 -12.16 12.01 -5.18
C ASN A 140 -11.35 11.63 -6.42
N LYS A 141 -11.99 11.56 -7.59
CA LYS A 141 -11.37 11.07 -8.83
C LYS A 141 -10.28 11.99 -9.40
N GLU A 142 -10.19 13.23 -8.92
CA GLU A 142 -9.09 14.16 -9.26
C GLU A 142 -7.83 13.91 -8.42
N LYS A 143 -7.93 13.12 -7.35
CA LYS A 143 -6.81 12.72 -6.49
C LYS A 143 -6.42 11.27 -6.76
N THR A 144 -5.24 10.89 -6.26
CA THR A 144 -4.61 9.58 -6.52
C THR A 144 -4.43 8.79 -5.23
N ALA A 145 -4.59 7.47 -5.32
CA ALA A 145 -4.24 6.55 -4.25
C ALA A 145 -3.12 5.62 -4.69
N ILE A 146 -2.07 5.48 -3.88
CA ILE A 146 -1.07 4.41 -3.97
C ILE A 146 -1.34 3.43 -2.83
N ILE A 147 -1.44 2.14 -3.14
CA ILE A 147 -1.73 1.09 -2.17
C ILE A 147 -0.51 0.17 -2.07
N LEU A 148 0.01 0.03 -0.85
CA LEU A 148 1.06 -0.91 -0.47
C LEU A 148 0.50 -1.84 0.60
N ALA A 149 -0.02 -2.98 0.17
CA ALA A 149 -0.83 -3.84 1.04
C ALA A 149 -0.48 -5.31 0.85
N GLY A 150 -0.21 -6.02 1.95
CA GLY A 150 0.09 -7.45 1.93
C GLY A 150 -1.09 -8.34 2.32
N ASN A 151 -0.98 -9.62 1.98
CA ASN A 151 -1.82 -10.66 2.58
C ASN A 151 -1.65 -10.70 4.11
N LYS A 152 -0.44 -10.44 4.59
CA LYS A 152 -0.08 -10.20 5.98
C LYS A 152 0.87 -9.02 6.06
N ALA A 153 1.23 -8.61 7.28
CA ALA A 153 2.22 -7.56 7.54
C ALA A 153 3.54 -7.81 6.77
N VAL A 154 4.00 -9.06 6.65
CA VAL A 154 5.21 -9.38 5.89
C VAL A 154 5.06 -9.13 4.37
N GLY A 155 3.88 -9.33 3.80
CA GLY A 155 3.56 -8.90 2.44
C GLY A 155 3.55 -7.38 2.27
N THR A 156 3.01 -6.64 3.25
CA THR A 156 3.06 -5.16 3.25
C THR A 156 4.51 -4.69 3.27
N LYS A 157 5.35 -5.32 4.10
CA LYS A 157 6.80 -5.08 4.14
C LYS A 157 7.44 -5.33 2.77
N ALA A 158 7.08 -6.43 2.09
CA ALA A 158 7.59 -6.75 0.76
C ALA A 158 7.22 -5.66 -0.26
N CYS A 159 5.99 -5.13 -0.23
CA CYS A 159 5.58 -4.00 -1.07
C CYS A 159 6.39 -2.72 -0.81
N VAL A 160 6.61 -2.38 0.46
CA VAL A 160 7.43 -1.21 0.81
C VAL A 160 8.88 -1.41 0.32
N ILE A 161 9.47 -2.59 0.52
CA ILE A 161 10.82 -2.90 0.04
C ILE A 161 10.89 -2.87 -1.49
N ALA A 162 9.90 -3.41 -2.18
CA ALA A 162 9.78 -3.37 -3.63
C ALA A 162 9.82 -1.92 -4.15
N LEU A 163 8.99 -1.02 -3.59
CA LEU A 163 8.96 0.37 -4.03
C LEU A 163 10.19 1.19 -3.61
N THR A 164 10.83 0.89 -2.48
CA THR A 164 11.92 1.73 -1.95
C THR A 164 13.31 1.27 -2.40
N ARG A 165 13.52 -0.04 -2.62
CA ARG A 165 14.82 -0.63 -2.97
C ARG A 165 14.86 -1.23 -4.37
N PHE A 166 13.73 -1.73 -4.86
CA PHE A 166 13.65 -2.46 -6.13
C PHE A 166 12.73 -1.78 -7.15
N TRP A 167 12.54 -0.46 -7.04
CA TRP A 167 11.55 0.28 -7.83
C TRP A 167 11.75 0.12 -9.33
N GLU A 168 12.98 -0.05 -9.83
CA GLU A 168 13.25 -0.29 -11.25
C GLU A 168 12.58 -1.57 -11.75
N LYS A 169 12.71 -2.66 -10.98
CA LYS A 169 12.07 -3.95 -11.27
C LYS A 169 10.57 -3.88 -11.02
N THR A 170 10.15 -3.30 -9.91
CA THR A 170 8.74 -3.17 -9.53
C THR A 170 7.94 -2.38 -10.55
N LEU A 171 8.49 -1.28 -11.05
CA LEU A 171 7.83 -0.38 -11.98
C LEU A 171 8.19 -0.71 -13.44
N GLU A 172 8.83 -1.83 -13.74
CA GLU A 172 9.26 -2.16 -15.11
C GLU A 172 8.11 -2.01 -16.13
N LYS A 173 6.93 -2.52 -15.78
CA LYS A 173 5.71 -2.49 -16.60
C LYS A 173 4.82 -1.25 -16.37
N PHE A 174 5.25 -0.29 -15.56
CA PHE A 174 4.52 0.95 -15.36
C PHE A 174 4.71 1.87 -16.57
N ASP A 175 3.62 2.11 -17.31
CA ASP A 175 3.58 2.94 -18.53
C ASP A 175 2.38 3.92 -18.57
N GLN A 176 1.43 3.79 -17.64
CA GLN A 176 0.14 4.50 -17.64
C GLN A 176 -0.17 5.18 -16.30
N LYS A 177 -1.29 5.91 -16.21
CA LYS A 177 -1.73 6.54 -14.95
C LYS A 177 -2.13 5.52 -13.88
N GLU A 178 -2.67 4.38 -14.29
CA GLU A 178 -3.09 3.29 -13.42
C GLU A 178 -2.08 2.15 -13.44
N PHE A 179 -1.92 1.50 -12.29
CA PHE A 179 -0.94 0.43 -12.12
C PHE A 179 -1.41 -0.54 -11.05
N ALA A 180 -1.16 -1.82 -11.25
CA ALA A 180 -1.31 -2.84 -10.22
C ALA A 180 -0.38 -4.01 -10.52
N THR A 181 0.34 -4.47 -9.50
CA THR A 181 1.21 -5.65 -9.62
C THR A 181 1.25 -6.42 -8.31
N VAL A 182 1.39 -7.73 -8.42
CA VAL A 182 1.63 -8.61 -7.27
C VAL A 182 3.13 -8.75 -7.03
N ILE A 183 3.52 -8.48 -5.79
CA ILE A 183 4.88 -8.64 -5.28
C ILE A 183 4.94 -9.87 -4.40
N GLN A 184 5.95 -10.70 -4.58
CA GLN A 184 6.33 -11.77 -3.68
C GLN A 184 7.64 -11.39 -2.98
N GLY A 185 7.62 -11.34 -1.64
CA GLY A 185 8.84 -11.18 -0.85
C GLY A 185 9.55 -12.51 -0.59
N PHE A 186 10.88 -12.47 -0.54
CA PHE A 186 11.75 -13.58 -0.17
C PHE A 186 12.75 -13.15 0.90
N ASP A 187 13.13 -14.11 1.74
CA ASP A 187 14.23 -14.06 2.69
C ASP A 187 15.31 -15.02 2.16
N LEU A 188 16.26 -14.48 1.40
CA LEU A 188 17.29 -15.28 0.72
C LEU A 188 18.47 -15.57 1.64
N ASP A 189 18.76 -14.70 2.61
CA ASP A 189 19.83 -14.89 3.59
C ASP A 189 19.40 -15.69 4.83
N GLY A 190 18.10 -15.89 5.03
CA GLY A 190 17.51 -16.73 6.07
C GLY A 190 17.43 -16.05 7.44
N ASP A 191 17.55 -14.72 7.53
CA ASP A 191 17.52 -13.97 8.78
C ASP A 191 16.10 -13.67 9.31
N GLY A 192 15.08 -14.13 8.58
CA GLY A 192 13.67 -13.90 8.86
C GLY A 192 13.11 -12.60 8.28
N LYS A 193 13.87 -11.87 7.45
CA LYS A 193 13.43 -10.61 6.84
C LYS A 193 13.38 -10.73 5.33
N VAL A 194 12.36 -10.09 4.76
CA VAL A 194 12.32 -9.89 3.30
C VAL A 194 13.53 -9.05 2.87
N ASP A 195 14.36 -9.62 2.00
CA ASP A 195 15.57 -9.01 1.45
C ASP A 195 15.54 -8.90 -0.08
N SER A 196 14.62 -9.62 -0.73
CA SER A 196 14.47 -9.71 -2.18
C SER A 196 13.00 -9.80 -2.58
N ILE A 197 12.70 -9.48 -3.84
CA ILE A 197 11.34 -9.48 -4.38
C ILE A 197 11.27 -10.09 -5.79
N GLU A 198 10.10 -10.64 -6.11
CA GLU A 198 9.67 -11.00 -7.46
C GLU A 198 8.37 -10.30 -7.81
N VAL A 199 8.24 -9.91 -9.09
CA VAL A 199 7.05 -9.27 -9.67
C VAL A 199 6.31 -10.36 -10.42
N LEU A 200 5.10 -10.74 -9.97
CA LEU A 200 4.41 -11.92 -10.45
C LEU A 200 3.46 -11.66 -11.64
N GLU A 201 3.02 -10.41 -11.83
CA GLU A 201 2.27 -9.99 -13.03
C GLU A 201 2.45 -8.52 -13.38
#